data_AF-A0A7C3U7R1-F1
#
_entry.id   AF-A0A7C3U7R1-F1
#
_cell.length_a   1.000
_cell.length_b   1.000
_cell.length_c   1.000
_cell.angle_alpha   90.00
_cell.angle_beta   90.00
_cell.angle_gamma   90.00
#
_symmetry.space_group_name_H-M   'P 1'
#
loop_
_entity.id
_entity.type
_entity.pdbx_description
1 polymer ?
#
loop_
_entity_poly.entity_id
_entity_poly.type
_entity_poly.pdbx_seq_one_letter_code
_entity_poly.pdbx_strand_id
1 'polypeptide(L)'
;MTLILLGFEIHQPLRVKHFPGPSEHVEDEKLVDHFFSSNGLNKYVFDRAAKKCYYPTTHILLELIDIFKGQKREFKCSFNMSGVWLEQCEKWQPDLLELFKQVAKTGRAEFLGSTYFHSLASLFKNKEEFIEQVKMQNQAIKDYLGVKPSVFINTEMIYNNLIAKAVEDLGFKAIFTEGVDRVLGWRSPNYVYARGPISESDKPLKDRIRVFTRNYQLSDDVGYRFSAKNWNQWPLTAEKYAIWLSSTPGQVITLFMDYETFGEHQPDESGIFFFLKALPWKIFDWQNLDFVLPSEIAKAEPVGEIDVHENNTISWADMERDTSAWLGNSMQKMTFEELEKLETLVKQNGQQHIRMWRLLQQSDLLYYMCTKWWNDGDVHKYFSPFSTPHDAFINTISGLSEIKLRVVKELAVMNLKKEKEGQDLKDLMKGLEAKLETIQKTAKQRKKKPEEVNVVVKEEKPMTPIDFVLSEEVDYPNTYINVENLMQISDEIKRRVK
;
A
#
# COMPACT_ATOMS: atom_id res chain seq x y z
N MET A 1 33.66 -4.29 14.59
CA MET A 1 32.86 -4.98 13.56
C MET A 1 31.83 -3.98 13.09
N THR A 2 31.79 -3.68 11.79
CA THR A 2 30.78 -2.85 11.14
C THR A 2 29.85 -3.79 10.39
N LEU A 3 28.54 -3.65 10.58
CA LEU A 3 27.56 -4.52 9.94
C LEU A 3 27.08 -3.91 8.61
N ILE A 4 26.76 -4.75 7.63
CA ILE A 4 26.19 -4.34 6.35
C ILE A 4 24.73 -4.75 6.35
N LEU A 5 23.85 -3.75 6.30
CA LEU A 5 22.43 -3.95 6.09
C LEU A 5 22.18 -3.70 4.60
N LEU A 6 21.95 -4.78 3.85
CA LEU A 6 21.61 -4.73 2.43
C LEU A 6 20.08 -4.86 2.27
N GLY A 7 19.45 -3.84 1.72
CA GLY A 7 18.01 -3.78 1.51
C GLY A 7 17.64 -3.33 0.10
N PHE A 8 16.46 -3.77 -0.36
CA PHE A 8 15.97 -3.48 -1.69
C PHE A 8 14.51 -3.00 -1.67
N GLU A 9 14.21 -1.96 -2.44
CA GLU A 9 12.84 -1.50 -2.73
C GLU A 9 12.30 -2.23 -3.96
N ILE A 10 11.13 -2.87 -3.85
CA ILE A 10 10.45 -3.53 -4.97
C ILE A 10 9.06 -2.91 -5.13
N HIS A 11 8.90 -2.09 -6.16
CA HIS A 11 7.64 -1.44 -6.47
C HIS A 11 7.39 -1.37 -7.97
N GLN A 12 6.14 -1.62 -8.37
CA GLN A 12 5.65 -1.29 -9.71
C GLN A 12 4.24 -0.72 -9.57
N PRO A 13 3.98 0.51 -10.05
CA PRO A 13 2.68 1.11 -9.90
C PRO A 13 1.66 0.57 -10.91
N LEU A 14 0.37 0.68 -10.57
CA LEU A 14 -0.68 0.59 -11.58
C LEU A 14 -0.83 1.97 -12.23
N ARG A 15 -0.40 2.07 -13.48
CA ARG A 15 -0.48 3.33 -14.24
C ARG A 15 -1.93 3.62 -14.64
N VAL A 16 -2.34 4.86 -14.42
CA VAL A 16 -3.59 5.42 -14.94
C VAL A 16 -3.52 5.49 -16.46
N LYS A 17 -4.61 5.15 -17.15
CA LYS A 17 -4.71 5.22 -18.60
C LYS A 17 -4.69 6.67 -19.10
N HIS A 18 -4.11 6.85 -20.26
CA HIS A 18 -4.19 8.10 -20.99
C HIS A 18 -5.58 8.25 -21.62
N PHE A 19 -6.33 9.25 -21.16
CA PHE A 19 -7.71 9.58 -21.54
C PHE A 19 -8.61 8.33 -21.58
N PRO A 20 -9.02 7.78 -20.43
CA PRO A 20 -9.79 6.52 -20.36
C PRO A 20 -11.17 6.57 -21.03
N GLY A 21 -11.63 7.75 -21.46
CA GLY A 21 -12.95 7.97 -22.06
C GLY A 21 -14.06 8.11 -21.00
N PRO A 22 -15.31 8.33 -21.44
CA PRO A 22 -16.45 8.54 -20.54
C PRO A 22 -16.70 7.36 -19.59
N SER A 23 -17.06 7.66 -18.34
CA SER A 23 -17.29 6.70 -17.25
C SER A 23 -18.76 6.58 -16.84
N GLU A 24 -19.67 7.40 -17.37
CA GLU A 24 -21.07 7.53 -16.92
C GLU A 24 -21.85 6.20 -16.89
N HIS A 25 -21.54 5.28 -17.81
CA HIS A 25 -22.19 3.98 -17.95
C HIS A 25 -21.30 2.81 -17.49
N VAL A 26 -20.13 3.09 -16.91
CA VAL A 26 -19.24 2.07 -16.39
C VAL A 26 -19.78 1.58 -15.04
N GLU A 27 -20.02 0.27 -14.94
CA GLU A 27 -20.37 -0.41 -13.70
C GLU A 27 -19.24 -0.28 -12.67
N ASP A 28 -19.60 -0.17 -11.38
CA ASP A 28 -18.63 0.08 -10.30
C ASP A 28 -17.52 -0.98 -10.24
N GLU A 29 -17.86 -2.24 -10.50
CA GLU A 29 -16.90 -3.37 -10.52
C GLU A 29 -15.84 -3.23 -11.62
N LYS A 30 -16.16 -2.54 -12.72
CA LYS A 30 -15.26 -2.32 -13.86
C LYS A 30 -14.52 -0.99 -13.78
N LEU A 31 -14.79 -0.17 -12.76
CA LEU A 31 -14.28 1.19 -12.69
C LEU A 31 -12.76 1.23 -12.53
N VAL A 32 -12.18 0.32 -11.73
CA VAL A 32 -10.72 0.20 -11.61
C VAL A 32 -10.09 -0.13 -12.96
N ASP A 33 -10.60 -1.14 -13.66
CA ASP A 33 -10.10 -1.53 -14.98
C ASP A 33 -10.33 -0.46 -16.05
N HIS A 34 -11.34 0.41 -15.88
CA HIS A 34 -11.57 1.55 -16.77
C HIS A 34 -10.43 2.56 -16.67
N PHE A 35 -10.03 2.94 -15.45
CA PHE A 35 -9.01 3.97 -15.21
C PHE A 35 -7.58 3.45 -15.16
N PHE A 36 -7.34 2.21 -14.75
CA PHE A 36 -6.01 1.62 -14.61
C PHE A 36 -5.77 0.56 -15.68
N SER A 37 -4.58 0.55 -16.28
CA SER A 37 -4.26 -0.42 -17.35
C SER A 37 -3.90 -1.79 -16.79
N SER A 38 -4.87 -2.67 -16.57
CA SER A 38 -4.63 -3.93 -15.85
C SER A 38 -4.05 -5.09 -16.67
N ASN A 39 -3.82 -4.95 -17.98
CA ASN A 39 -3.19 -5.99 -18.83
C ASN A 39 -2.32 -5.41 -19.98
N GLY A 40 -2.28 -4.08 -20.14
CA GLY A 40 -1.51 -3.40 -21.20
C GLY A 40 -0.11 -3.01 -20.74
N LEU A 41 0.14 -1.70 -20.64
CA LEU A 41 1.46 -1.15 -20.27
C LEU A 41 1.99 -1.71 -18.94
N ASN A 42 1.13 -1.87 -17.93
CA ASN A 42 1.58 -2.38 -16.62
C ASN A 42 2.09 -3.82 -16.74
N LYS A 43 1.37 -4.71 -17.44
CA LYS A 43 1.83 -6.09 -17.68
C LYS A 43 3.13 -6.11 -18.47
N TYR A 44 3.23 -5.31 -19.53
CA TYR A 44 4.44 -5.22 -20.35
C TYR A 44 5.66 -4.80 -19.52
N VAL A 45 5.54 -3.74 -18.71
CA VAL A 45 6.64 -3.27 -17.86
C VAL A 45 6.97 -4.30 -16.79
N PHE A 46 5.97 -4.92 -16.16
CA PHE A 46 6.19 -5.94 -15.14
C PHE A 46 6.88 -7.18 -15.71
N ASP A 47 6.44 -7.71 -16.84
CA ASP A 47 7.07 -8.86 -17.50
C ASP A 47 8.53 -8.56 -17.91
N ARG A 48 8.79 -7.33 -18.37
CA ARG A 48 10.14 -6.87 -18.70
C ARG A 48 11.03 -6.85 -17.45
N ALA A 49 10.57 -6.19 -16.38
CA ALA A 49 11.28 -6.11 -15.11
C ALA A 49 11.49 -7.49 -14.49
N ALA A 50 10.50 -8.38 -14.56
CA ALA A 50 10.61 -9.76 -14.11
C ALA A 50 11.73 -10.49 -14.86
N LYS A 51 11.73 -10.41 -16.20
CA LYS A 51 12.73 -11.09 -17.04
C LYS A 51 14.14 -10.54 -16.85
N LYS A 52 14.29 -9.21 -16.80
CA LYS A 52 15.60 -8.55 -16.77
C LYS A 52 16.19 -8.44 -15.36
N CYS A 53 15.34 -8.23 -14.35
CA CYS A 53 15.75 -7.95 -12.98
C CYS A 53 15.27 -9.03 -12.01
N TYR A 54 13.97 -9.24 -11.84
CA TYR A 54 13.49 -9.97 -10.68
C TYR A 54 13.93 -11.44 -10.66
N TYR A 55 13.78 -12.19 -11.76
CA TYR A 55 14.25 -13.58 -11.79
C TYR A 55 15.78 -13.67 -11.65
N PRO A 56 16.60 -13.00 -12.51
CA PRO A 56 18.06 -13.11 -12.41
C PRO A 56 18.61 -12.71 -11.04
N THR A 57 18.18 -11.56 -10.51
CA THR A 57 18.65 -11.05 -9.22
C THR A 57 18.25 -11.97 -8.08
N THR A 58 16.99 -12.45 -8.07
CA THR A 58 16.51 -13.28 -6.96
C THR A 58 17.17 -14.66 -6.97
N HIS A 59 17.45 -15.25 -8.13
CA HIS A 59 18.24 -16.47 -8.22
C HIS A 59 19.67 -16.28 -7.69
N ILE A 60 20.32 -15.17 -8.02
CA ILE A 60 21.66 -14.84 -7.49
C ILE A 60 21.61 -14.72 -5.97
N LEU A 61 20.64 -13.99 -5.43
CA LEU A 61 20.52 -13.80 -3.98
C LEU A 61 20.23 -15.12 -3.27
N LEU A 62 19.35 -15.97 -3.82
CA LEU A 62 19.04 -17.28 -3.25
C LEU A 62 20.27 -18.20 -3.28
N GLU A 63 21.01 -18.24 -4.39
CA GLU A 63 22.27 -18.99 -4.51
C GLU A 63 23.30 -18.52 -3.47
N LEU A 64 23.47 -17.20 -3.31
CA LEU A 64 24.38 -16.63 -2.30
C LEU A 64 23.94 -16.99 -0.88
N ILE A 65 22.63 -16.92 -0.58
CA ILE A 65 22.10 -17.35 0.72
C ILE A 65 22.46 -18.81 0.97
N ASP A 66 22.20 -19.70 0.01
CA ASP A 66 22.44 -21.13 0.16
C ASP A 66 23.93 -21.46 0.32
N ILE A 67 24.82 -20.79 -0.44
CA ILE A 67 26.27 -20.95 -0.31
C ILE A 67 26.75 -20.61 1.09
N PHE A 68 26.31 -19.46 1.64
CA PHE A 68 26.81 -18.95 2.92
C PHE A 68 26.03 -19.43 4.14
N LYS A 69 24.92 -20.15 3.95
CA LYS A 69 24.11 -20.69 5.04
C LYS A 69 24.91 -21.66 5.91
N GLY A 70 24.83 -21.48 7.24
CA GLY A 70 25.52 -22.31 8.22
C GLY A 70 27.03 -22.04 8.33
N GLN A 71 27.58 -21.08 7.58
CA GLN A 71 28.96 -20.63 7.75
C GLN A 71 29.08 -19.68 8.95
N LYS A 72 30.32 -19.37 9.37
CA LYS A 72 30.60 -18.44 10.48
C LYS A 72 30.01 -17.04 10.24
N ARG A 73 30.00 -16.61 8.97
CA ARG A 73 29.37 -15.37 8.51
C ARG A 73 28.43 -15.75 7.39
N GLU A 74 27.16 -15.39 7.54
CA GLU A 74 26.10 -15.73 6.60
C GLU A 74 25.74 -14.52 5.75
N PHE A 75 25.46 -14.73 4.46
CA PHE A 75 24.89 -13.67 3.63
C PHE A 75 23.43 -13.43 4.01
N LYS A 76 23.07 -12.16 4.18
CA LYS A 76 21.73 -11.72 4.61
C LYS A 76 21.32 -10.47 3.83
N CYS A 77 20.03 -10.36 3.55
CA CYS A 77 19.45 -9.19 2.87
C CYS A 77 18.03 -8.90 3.35
N SER A 78 17.43 -7.84 2.83
CA SER A 78 16.06 -7.46 3.13
C SER A 78 15.33 -6.88 1.92
N PHE A 79 14.01 -6.98 1.93
CA PHE A 79 13.14 -6.52 0.84
C PHE A 79 11.97 -5.73 1.40
N ASN A 80 11.71 -4.56 0.81
CA ASN A 80 10.39 -3.96 0.85
C ASN A 80 9.67 -4.26 -0.44
N MET A 81 8.40 -4.65 -0.37
CA MET A 81 7.60 -5.03 -1.53
C MET A 81 6.21 -4.46 -1.36
N SER A 82 5.80 -3.50 -2.18
CA SER A 82 4.43 -2.95 -2.05
C SER A 82 3.35 -4.02 -2.30
N GLY A 83 2.20 -3.89 -1.64
CA GLY A 83 1.04 -4.76 -1.87
C GLY A 83 0.56 -4.74 -3.32
N VAL A 84 0.61 -3.57 -3.97
CA VAL A 84 0.29 -3.43 -5.41
C VAL A 84 1.27 -4.23 -6.29
N TRP A 85 2.54 -4.34 -5.92
CA TRP A 85 3.47 -5.22 -6.63
C TRP A 85 3.14 -6.70 -6.41
N LEU A 86 2.78 -7.09 -5.18
CA LEU A 86 2.41 -8.48 -4.85
C LEU A 86 1.20 -8.96 -5.67
N GLU A 87 0.16 -8.13 -5.77
CA GLU A 87 -1.02 -8.43 -6.60
C GLU A 87 -0.65 -8.61 -8.08
N GLN A 88 0.21 -7.74 -8.62
CA GLN A 88 0.67 -7.86 -10.01
C GLN A 88 1.54 -9.11 -10.23
N CYS A 89 2.39 -9.44 -9.26
CA CYS A 89 3.23 -10.63 -9.29
C CYS A 89 2.39 -11.91 -9.29
N GLU A 90 1.42 -12.02 -8.38
CA GLU A 90 0.47 -13.14 -8.35
C GLU A 90 -0.28 -13.27 -9.69
N LYS A 91 -0.74 -12.15 -10.24
CA LYS A 91 -1.54 -12.13 -11.47
C LYS A 91 -0.74 -12.53 -12.72
N TRP A 92 0.49 -12.05 -12.87
CA TRP A 92 1.23 -12.17 -14.15
C TRP A 92 2.47 -13.06 -14.08
N GLN A 93 3.06 -13.24 -12.91
CA GLN A 93 4.33 -13.96 -12.70
C GLN A 93 4.27 -14.82 -11.42
N PRO A 94 3.33 -15.78 -11.31
CA PRO A 94 3.18 -16.59 -10.10
C PRO A 94 4.43 -17.40 -9.72
N ASP A 95 5.24 -17.81 -10.72
CA ASP A 95 6.51 -18.52 -10.47
C ASP A 95 7.55 -17.61 -9.78
N LEU A 96 7.53 -16.31 -10.06
CA LEU A 96 8.37 -15.33 -9.37
C LEU A 96 7.95 -15.18 -7.90
N LEU A 97 6.64 -15.19 -7.63
CA LEU A 97 6.12 -15.17 -6.27
C LEU A 97 6.55 -16.42 -5.50
N GLU A 98 6.51 -17.60 -6.12
CA GLU A 98 7.06 -18.83 -5.52
C GLU A 98 8.56 -18.74 -5.25
N LEU A 99 9.33 -18.07 -6.10
CA LEU A 99 10.75 -17.81 -5.86
C LEU A 99 10.96 -16.93 -4.62
N PHE A 100 10.19 -15.85 -4.44
CA PHE A 100 10.24 -15.03 -3.22
C PHE A 100 9.79 -15.80 -1.97
N LYS A 101 8.80 -16.70 -2.08
CA LYS A 101 8.44 -17.62 -0.99
C LYS A 101 9.61 -18.53 -0.60
N GLN A 102 10.40 -19.01 -1.56
CA GLN A 102 11.61 -19.78 -1.27
C GLN A 102 12.65 -18.93 -0.52
N VAL A 103 12.89 -17.70 -0.99
CA VAL A 103 13.76 -16.73 -0.31
C VAL A 103 13.32 -16.48 1.13
N ALA A 104 12.01 -16.27 1.37
CA ALA A 104 11.45 -16.10 2.72
C ALA A 104 11.69 -17.31 3.63
N LYS A 105 11.50 -18.53 3.12
CA LYS A 105 11.72 -19.78 3.87
C LYS A 105 13.17 -19.97 4.33
N THR A 106 14.15 -19.29 3.73
CA THR A 106 15.55 -19.38 4.17
C THR A 106 15.78 -18.79 5.56
N GLY A 107 14.97 -17.81 5.96
CA GLY A 107 15.18 -17.00 7.17
C GLY A 107 16.44 -16.12 7.13
N ARG A 108 17.07 -15.94 5.95
CA ARG A 108 18.24 -15.05 5.72
C ARG A 108 17.88 -13.83 4.89
N ALA A 109 16.61 -13.72 4.52
CA ALA A 109 16.01 -12.55 3.89
C ALA A 109 14.85 -12.04 4.77
N GLU A 110 14.89 -10.78 5.18
CA GLU A 110 13.81 -10.15 5.95
C GLU A 110 12.89 -9.33 5.04
N PHE A 111 11.58 -9.49 5.19
CA PHE A 111 10.57 -8.73 4.46
C PHE A 111 10.01 -7.63 5.36
N LEU A 112 10.07 -6.39 4.87
CA LEU A 112 9.77 -5.18 5.61
C LEU A 112 8.29 -4.81 5.54
N GLY A 113 7.85 -4.04 6.54
CA GLY A 113 6.52 -3.41 6.53
C GLY A 113 6.60 -2.07 5.83
N SER A 114 5.54 -1.69 5.13
CA SER A 114 5.39 -0.42 4.42
C SER A 114 3.90 -0.11 4.23
N THR A 115 3.54 0.83 3.35
CA THR A 115 2.14 1.03 2.95
C THR A 115 1.78 0.10 1.80
N TYR A 116 0.56 -0.45 1.81
CA TYR A 116 0.12 -1.39 0.77
C TYR A 116 0.14 -0.79 -0.64
N PHE A 117 -0.26 0.47 -0.77
CA PHE A 117 -0.38 1.16 -2.05
C PHE A 117 0.85 1.96 -2.44
N HIS A 118 1.97 1.84 -1.71
CA HIS A 118 3.12 2.72 -1.92
C HIS A 118 2.69 4.19 -1.92
N SER A 119 1.88 4.56 -0.92
CA SER A 119 1.18 5.84 -0.88
C SER A 119 1.88 6.87 -0.01
N LEU A 120 1.50 8.13 -0.19
CA LEU A 120 1.89 9.22 0.70
C LEU A 120 0.92 9.43 1.87
N ALA A 121 0.08 8.43 2.21
CA ALA A 121 -0.92 8.55 3.28
C ALA A 121 -0.30 8.88 4.65
N SER A 122 0.98 8.55 4.86
CA SER A 122 1.74 8.95 6.04
C SER A 122 1.84 10.48 6.23
N LEU A 123 1.60 11.26 5.18
CA LEU A 123 1.59 12.73 5.22
C LEU A 123 0.20 13.32 5.47
N PHE A 124 -0.88 12.54 5.42
CA PHE A 124 -2.21 13.03 5.79
C PHE A 124 -2.23 13.49 7.25
N LYS A 125 -3.03 14.51 7.55
CA LYS A 125 -3.21 15.08 8.89
C LYS A 125 -3.74 14.02 9.84
N ASN A 126 -4.74 13.25 9.40
CA ASN A 126 -5.20 12.06 10.10
C ASN A 126 -4.39 10.84 9.63
N LYS A 127 -3.86 10.06 10.58
CA LYS A 127 -3.07 8.85 10.30
C LYS A 127 -3.91 7.58 10.16
N GLU A 128 -5.24 7.65 10.23
CA GLU A 128 -6.12 6.48 10.10
C GLU A 128 -5.90 5.70 8.80
N GLU A 129 -5.97 6.36 7.63
CA GLU A 129 -5.71 5.69 6.36
C GLU A 129 -4.28 5.13 6.27
N PHE A 130 -3.28 5.86 6.77
CA PHE A 130 -1.91 5.35 6.83
C PHE A 130 -1.84 4.04 7.64
N ILE A 131 -2.43 4.03 8.84
CA ILE A 131 -2.47 2.86 9.72
C ILE A 131 -3.21 1.68 9.06
N GLU A 132 -4.33 1.94 8.38
CA GLU A 132 -5.07 0.91 7.64
C GLU A 132 -4.20 0.29 6.53
N GLN A 133 -3.53 1.11 5.72
CA GLN A 133 -2.65 0.61 4.65
C GLN A 133 -1.45 -0.17 5.19
N VAL A 134 -0.87 0.22 6.34
CA VAL A 134 0.20 -0.54 6.97
C VAL A 134 -0.30 -1.90 7.47
N LYS A 135 -1.51 -1.96 8.04
CA LYS A 135 -2.13 -3.23 8.46
C LYS A 135 -2.42 -4.12 7.26
N MET A 136 -2.94 -3.57 6.17
CA MET A 136 -3.15 -4.30 4.91
C MET A 136 -1.83 -4.89 4.40
N GLN A 137 -0.76 -4.11 4.41
CA GLN A 137 0.55 -4.56 3.95
C GLN A 137 1.11 -5.69 4.82
N ASN A 138 1.04 -5.57 6.14
CA ASN A 138 1.47 -6.63 7.05
C ASN A 138 0.69 -7.92 6.84
N GLN A 139 -0.61 -7.82 6.55
CA GLN A 139 -1.46 -8.97 6.26
C GLN A 139 -1.07 -9.59 4.90
N ALA A 140 -0.83 -8.78 3.87
CA ALA A 140 -0.38 -9.24 2.55
C ALA A 140 0.94 -10.01 2.62
N ILE A 141 1.96 -9.46 3.30
CA ILE A 141 3.25 -10.14 3.47
C ILE A 141 3.07 -11.48 4.20
N LYS A 142 2.19 -11.54 5.20
CA LYS A 142 1.88 -12.78 5.89
C LYS A 142 1.20 -13.80 4.98
N ASP A 143 0.21 -13.38 4.20
CA ASP A 143 -0.58 -14.27 3.34
C ASP A 143 0.25 -14.77 2.15
N TYR A 144 1.02 -13.89 1.51
CA TYR A 144 1.85 -14.23 0.36
C TYR A 144 3.14 -14.94 0.73
N LEU A 145 3.82 -14.57 1.83
CA LEU A 145 5.18 -15.04 2.12
C LEU A 145 5.30 -15.83 3.43
N GLY A 146 4.25 -15.89 4.24
CA GLY A 146 4.25 -16.63 5.51
C GLY A 146 5.08 -15.99 6.62
N VAL A 147 5.53 -14.75 6.45
CA VAL A 147 6.37 -14.02 7.41
C VAL A 147 5.66 -12.77 7.91
N LYS A 148 6.03 -12.30 9.12
CA LYS A 148 5.46 -11.08 9.70
C LYS A 148 6.54 -10.00 9.77
N PRO A 149 6.32 -8.82 9.16
CA PRO A 149 7.28 -7.72 9.26
C PRO A 149 7.51 -7.25 10.70
N SER A 150 8.75 -6.89 11.01
CA SER A 150 9.16 -6.37 12.32
C SER A 150 9.85 -4.99 12.25
N VAL A 151 10.37 -4.66 11.07
CA VAL A 151 10.98 -3.38 10.72
C VAL A 151 10.16 -2.73 9.60
N PHE A 152 10.05 -1.41 9.66
CA PHE A 152 9.24 -0.61 8.75
C PHE A 152 10.10 0.27 7.85
N ILE A 153 9.73 0.41 6.59
CA ILE A 153 10.21 1.46 5.70
C ILE A 153 8.98 2.15 5.11
N ASN A 154 8.87 3.45 5.37
CA ASN A 154 7.79 4.22 4.81
C ASN A 154 8.04 4.44 3.32
N THR A 155 6.97 4.63 2.56
CA THR A 155 7.05 5.01 1.14
C THR A 155 8.04 6.15 0.95
N GLU A 156 8.97 5.99 0.00
CA GLU A 156 10.01 6.99 -0.33
C GLU A 156 10.95 7.38 0.81
N MET A 157 11.08 6.50 1.83
CA MET A 157 11.76 6.80 3.09
C MET A 157 11.27 8.08 3.76
N ILE A 158 9.98 8.40 3.58
CA ILE A 158 9.39 9.61 4.17
C ILE A 158 9.41 9.50 5.70
N TYR A 159 10.05 10.46 6.34
CA TYR A 159 10.29 10.43 7.79
C TYR A 159 10.10 11.79 8.45
N ASN A 160 9.36 11.77 9.55
CA ASN A 160 9.40 12.75 10.63
C ASN A 160 9.01 12.04 11.93
N ASN A 161 9.17 12.71 13.08
CA ASN A 161 8.92 12.09 14.38
C ASN A 161 7.48 11.56 14.53
N LEU A 162 6.48 12.27 13.99
CA LEU A 162 5.06 11.86 14.08
C LEU A 162 4.79 10.56 13.30
N ILE A 163 5.38 10.41 12.11
CA ILE A 163 5.31 9.17 11.33
C ILE A 163 5.99 8.03 12.10
N ALA A 164 7.20 8.27 12.60
CA ALA A 164 7.94 7.28 13.38
C ALA A 164 7.18 6.85 14.63
N LYS A 165 6.47 7.77 15.29
CA LYS A 165 5.60 7.48 16.43
C LYS A 165 4.40 6.61 16.04
N ALA A 166 3.72 6.92 14.94
CA ALA A 166 2.61 6.09 14.46
C ALA A 166 3.08 4.67 14.13
N VAL A 167 4.24 4.51 13.50
CA VAL A 167 4.86 3.22 13.19
C VAL A 167 5.27 2.46 14.47
N GLU A 168 5.80 3.16 15.45
CA GLU A 168 6.11 2.60 16.77
C GLU A 168 4.87 2.07 17.49
N ASP A 169 3.76 2.80 17.44
CA ASP A 169 2.49 2.40 18.05
C ASP A 169 1.88 1.15 17.38
N LEU A 170 2.24 0.90 16.11
CA LEU A 170 1.91 -0.34 15.40
C LEU A 170 2.80 -1.53 15.80
N GLY A 171 3.81 -1.30 16.66
CA GLY A 171 4.63 -2.34 17.27
C GLY A 171 5.93 -2.67 16.54
N PHE A 172 6.26 -1.92 15.48
CA PHE A 172 7.52 -2.06 14.75
C PHE A 172 8.73 -1.70 15.63
N LYS A 173 9.87 -2.33 15.37
CA LYS A 173 11.09 -2.20 16.17
C LYS A 173 12.08 -1.19 15.62
N ALA A 174 12.04 -0.97 14.31
CA ALA A 174 12.87 0.01 13.64
C ALA A 174 12.13 0.63 12.44
N ILE A 175 12.56 1.81 12.03
CA ILE A 175 12.13 2.51 10.83
C ILE A 175 13.34 3.00 10.01
N PHE A 176 13.27 2.87 8.68
CA PHE A 176 14.27 3.44 7.77
C PHE A 176 13.96 4.90 7.43
N THR A 177 15.02 5.69 7.21
CA THR A 177 14.98 7.06 6.67
C THR A 177 16.24 7.34 5.85
N GLU A 178 16.25 8.42 5.08
CA GLU A 178 17.47 8.88 4.40
C GLU A 178 18.47 9.52 5.37
N GLY A 179 19.76 9.28 5.15
CA GLY A 179 20.86 9.88 5.93
C GLY A 179 21.21 11.29 5.46
N VAL A 180 20.34 12.27 5.74
CA VAL A 180 20.53 13.63 5.23
C VAL A 180 21.45 14.49 6.11
N ASP A 181 22.44 15.14 5.49
CA ASP A 181 23.41 16.04 6.13
C ASP A 181 22.76 17.14 6.99
N ARG A 182 21.64 17.74 6.53
CA ARG A 182 20.96 18.81 7.27
C ARG A 182 20.40 18.35 8.63
N VAL A 183 20.19 17.05 8.81
CA VAL A 183 19.69 16.45 10.05
C VAL A 183 20.83 15.80 10.82
N LEU A 184 21.72 15.07 10.14
CA LEU A 184 22.85 14.41 10.77
C LEU A 184 23.91 15.39 11.29
N GLY A 185 24.15 16.50 10.60
CA GLY A 185 25.19 17.46 10.93
C GLY A 185 26.56 16.80 10.90
N TRP A 186 27.26 16.78 12.04
CA TRP A 186 28.56 16.11 12.20
C TRP A 186 28.44 14.58 12.41
N ARG A 187 27.22 14.07 12.61
CA ARG A 187 26.97 12.65 12.89
C ARG A 187 27.03 11.84 11.60
N SER A 188 27.22 10.54 11.73
CA SER A 188 27.34 9.62 10.59
C SER A 188 26.04 8.85 10.35
N PRO A 189 25.66 8.56 9.09
CA PRO A 189 24.52 7.67 8.82
C PRO A 189 24.78 6.22 9.22
N ASN A 190 26.00 5.87 9.65
CA ASN A 190 26.41 4.49 9.87
C ASN A 190 26.20 3.98 11.30
N TYR A 191 25.27 4.58 12.05
CA TYR A 191 24.98 4.21 13.44
C TYR A 191 23.48 4.02 13.64
N VAL A 192 23.13 3.22 14.66
CA VAL A 192 21.73 3.05 15.05
C VAL A 192 21.31 4.25 15.89
N TYR A 193 20.25 4.92 15.47
CA TYR A 193 19.61 5.99 16.23
C TYR A 193 18.26 5.53 16.77
N ALA A 194 17.58 6.39 17.52
CA ALA A 194 16.15 6.26 17.81
C ALA A 194 15.39 7.50 17.29
N ARG A 195 14.06 7.42 17.21
CA ARG A 195 13.27 8.61 16.85
C ARG A 195 13.42 9.74 17.88
N GLY A 196 13.29 10.98 17.42
CA GLY A 196 13.17 12.15 18.29
C GLY A 196 11.93 12.11 19.19
N PRO A 197 11.87 12.97 20.22
CA PRO A 197 10.72 13.06 21.12
C PRO A 197 9.50 13.66 20.41
N ILE A 198 8.30 13.25 20.86
CA ILE A 198 7.01 13.84 20.43
C ILE A 198 6.51 14.87 21.45
N SER A 199 6.91 14.71 22.70
CA SER A 199 6.61 15.63 23.81
C SER A 199 7.74 15.58 24.84
N GLU A 200 7.73 16.52 25.78
CA GLU A 200 8.68 16.53 26.91
C GLU A 200 8.56 15.29 27.81
N SER A 201 7.37 14.68 27.86
CA SER A 201 7.04 13.49 28.65
C SER A 201 7.16 12.18 27.88
N ASP A 202 7.73 12.20 26.68
CA ASP A 202 7.89 11.01 25.85
C ASP A 202 8.86 10.01 26.50
N LYS A 203 8.77 8.74 26.07
CA LYS A 203 9.56 7.66 26.66
C LYS A 203 11.07 7.88 26.50
N PRO A 204 11.89 7.26 27.37
CA PRO A 204 13.34 7.36 27.29
C PRO A 204 13.88 6.93 25.91
N LEU A 205 15.00 7.52 25.48
CA LEU A 205 15.64 7.26 24.18
C LEU A 205 15.77 5.76 23.86
N LYS A 206 16.24 4.97 24.84
CA LYS A 206 16.45 3.52 24.71
C LYS A 206 15.18 2.72 24.42
N ASP A 207 14.01 3.25 24.76
CA ASP A 207 12.73 2.56 24.61
C ASP A 207 11.99 2.99 23.33
N ARG A 208 12.51 3.99 22.60
CA ARG A 208 11.97 4.49 21.33
C ARG A 208 12.35 3.59 20.15
N ILE A 209 11.50 3.55 19.11
CA ILE A 209 11.76 2.83 17.87
C ILE A 209 13.12 3.24 17.29
N ARG A 210 13.89 2.26 16.80
CA ARG A 210 15.19 2.52 16.18
C ARG A 210 15.03 3.17 14.82
N VAL A 211 16.01 3.96 14.44
CA VAL A 211 16.05 4.66 13.16
C VAL A 211 17.33 4.26 12.44
N PHE A 212 17.18 3.70 11.24
CA PHE A 212 18.28 3.37 10.34
C PHE A 212 18.34 4.41 9.24
N THR A 213 19.46 5.10 9.15
CA THR A 213 19.71 6.11 8.11
C THR A 213 20.43 5.46 6.94
N ARG A 214 19.83 5.52 5.74
CA ARG A 214 20.48 5.07 4.51
C ARG A 214 21.78 5.85 4.30
N ASN A 215 22.84 5.15 3.91
CA ASN A 215 24.05 5.78 3.42
C ASN A 215 23.86 6.05 1.92
N TYR A 216 23.30 7.20 1.59
CA TYR A 216 22.92 7.52 0.21
C TYR A 216 24.10 7.50 -0.75
N GLN A 217 25.28 7.96 -0.32
CA GLN A 217 26.45 8.01 -1.20
C GLN A 217 26.85 6.60 -1.67
N LEU A 218 27.04 5.68 -0.72
CA LEU A 218 27.42 4.30 -1.02
C LEU A 218 26.31 3.53 -1.74
N SER A 219 25.06 3.86 -1.47
CA SER A 219 23.91 3.24 -2.15
C SER A 219 23.78 3.73 -3.59
N ASP A 220 23.89 5.04 -3.82
CA ASP A 220 23.80 5.69 -5.13
C ASP A 220 25.00 5.36 -6.03
N ASP A 221 26.16 5.04 -5.44
CA ASP A 221 27.32 4.54 -6.19
C ASP A 221 27.01 3.24 -6.94
N VAL A 222 26.17 2.37 -6.36
CA VAL A 222 25.69 1.15 -7.01
C VAL A 222 24.44 1.43 -7.85
N GLY A 223 23.47 2.16 -7.31
CA GLY A 223 22.19 2.44 -7.97
C GLY A 223 22.33 3.26 -9.25
N TYR A 224 23.10 4.35 -9.20
CA TYR A 224 23.17 5.35 -10.26
C TYR A 224 24.53 5.43 -10.95
N ARG A 225 25.64 5.38 -10.18
CA ARG A 225 27.00 5.66 -10.74
C ARG A 225 27.73 4.43 -11.27
N PHE A 226 27.21 3.23 -11.08
CA PHE A 226 27.89 1.98 -11.40
C PHE A 226 28.41 1.91 -12.85
N SER A 227 27.61 2.35 -13.81
CA SER A 227 27.96 2.41 -15.24
C SER A 227 28.47 3.78 -15.72
N ALA A 228 28.61 4.76 -14.83
CA ALA A 228 29.01 6.12 -15.17
C ALA A 228 30.51 6.21 -15.48
N LYS A 229 30.91 6.00 -16.75
CA LYS A 229 32.31 6.02 -17.19
C LYS A 229 33.06 7.34 -16.97
N ASN A 230 32.33 8.43 -16.76
CA ASN A 230 32.86 9.76 -16.45
C ASN A 230 33.05 9.99 -14.94
N TRP A 231 32.58 9.09 -14.08
CA TRP A 231 32.81 9.17 -12.64
C TRP A 231 34.24 8.73 -12.31
N ASN A 232 34.94 9.52 -11.50
CA ASN A 232 36.37 9.29 -11.22
C ASN A 232 36.68 8.00 -10.44
N GLN A 233 35.67 7.32 -9.89
CA GLN A 233 35.84 6.00 -9.28
C GLN A 233 35.48 4.83 -10.21
N TRP A 234 34.99 5.10 -11.42
CA TRP A 234 34.65 4.05 -12.39
C TRP A 234 35.91 3.32 -12.89
N PRO A 235 35.88 1.99 -13.08
CA PRO A 235 34.77 1.08 -12.82
C PRO A 235 34.62 0.76 -11.33
N LEU A 236 33.38 0.58 -10.87
CA LEU A 236 33.10 0.08 -9.52
C LEU A 236 33.18 -1.46 -9.51
N THR A 237 34.10 -2.02 -8.73
CA THR A 237 34.23 -3.48 -8.55
C THR A 237 33.85 -3.87 -7.12
N ALA A 238 33.51 -5.15 -6.90
CA ALA A 238 33.17 -5.67 -5.57
C ALA A 238 34.35 -5.53 -4.59
N GLU A 239 35.59 -5.71 -5.06
CA GLU A 239 36.81 -5.51 -4.27
C GLU A 239 36.95 -4.05 -3.82
N LYS A 240 36.82 -3.12 -4.77
CA LYS A 240 36.93 -1.68 -4.49
C LYS A 240 35.86 -1.25 -3.50
N TYR A 241 34.63 -1.71 -3.70
CA TYR A 241 33.52 -1.39 -2.83
C TYR A 241 33.69 -1.99 -1.42
N ALA A 242 34.15 -3.24 -1.31
CA ALA A 242 34.43 -3.86 -0.01
C ALA A 242 35.55 -3.14 0.76
N ILE A 243 36.59 -2.63 0.08
CA ILE A 243 37.63 -1.77 0.69
C ILE A 243 36.99 -0.52 1.30
N TRP A 244 36.10 0.15 0.55
CA TRP A 244 35.41 1.35 1.02
C TRP A 244 34.54 1.05 2.25
N LEU A 245 33.74 -0.01 2.19
CA LEU A 245 32.91 -0.46 3.31
C LEU A 245 33.75 -0.77 4.55
N SER A 246 34.86 -1.50 4.39
CA SER A 246 35.76 -1.86 5.48
C SER A 246 36.43 -0.65 6.12
N SER A 247 36.74 0.36 5.29
CA SER A 247 37.37 1.61 5.74
C SER A 247 36.38 2.62 6.32
N THR A 248 35.07 2.33 6.25
CA THR A 248 34.00 3.22 6.70
C THR A 248 33.61 2.90 8.16
N PRO A 249 33.84 3.81 9.12
CA PRO A 249 33.47 3.58 10.52
C PRO A 249 31.96 3.58 10.74
N GLY A 250 31.49 2.73 11.66
CA GLY A 250 30.08 2.67 12.05
C GLY A 250 29.71 1.40 12.80
N GLN A 251 28.50 1.37 13.35
CA GLN A 251 27.85 0.14 13.80
C GLN A 251 27.23 -0.63 12.63
N VAL A 252 26.62 0.10 11.68
CA VAL A 252 25.90 -0.46 10.55
C VAL A 252 25.97 0.47 9.35
N ILE A 253 26.30 -0.03 8.17
CA ILE A 253 26.19 0.70 6.90
C ILE A 253 24.91 0.21 6.23
N THR A 254 23.92 1.09 6.12
CA THR A 254 22.64 0.80 5.48
C THR A 254 22.71 1.09 3.99
N LEU A 255 22.82 0.03 3.21
CA LEU A 255 22.78 0.04 1.76
C LEU A 255 21.37 -0.32 1.31
N PHE A 256 20.63 0.67 0.80
CA PHE A 256 19.25 0.47 0.36
C PHE A 256 19.07 1.10 -1.02
N MET A 257 18.50 0.36 -1.96
CA MET A 257 18.37 0.82 -3.36
C MET A 257 17.18 0.16 -4.04
N ASP A 258 16.74 0.73 -5.15
CA ASP A 258 15.74 0.09 -6.02
C ASP A 258 16.24 -1.28 -6.47
N TYR A 259 15.40 -2.30 -6.40
CA TYR A 259 15.76 -3.65 -6.80
C TYR A 259 16.04 -3.71 -8.31
N GLU A 260 15.33 -2.89 -9.08
CA GLU A 260 15.52 -2.61 -10.50
C GLU A 260 16.91 -2.05 -10.83
N THR A 261 17.74 -1.69 -9.84
CA THR A 261 19.18 -1.45 -10.04
C THR A 261 19.83 -2.60 -10.79
N PHE A 262 19.49 -3.85 -10.45
CA PHE A 262 20.13 -5.04 -10.99
C PHE A 262 19.37 -5.57 -12.21
N GLY A 263 19.83 -5.22 -13.42
CA GLY A 263 19.32 -5.73 -14.70
C GLY A 263 18.41 -4.77 -15.46
N GLU A 264 17.78 -3.80 -14.79
CA GLU A 264 16.95 -2.77 -15.43
C GLU A 264 17.70 -1.43 -15.54
N HIS A 265 18.05 -0.78 -14.43
CA HIS A 265 18.78 0.50 -14.44
C HIS A 265 20.25 0.31 -14.82
N GLN A 266 20.90 -0.70 -14.23
CA GLN A 266 22.20 -1.20 -14.68
C GLN A 266 21.95 -2.49 -15.44
N PRO A 267 22.14 -2.53 -16.78
CA PRO A 267 21.89 -3.74 -17.56
C PRO A 267 22.99 -4.79 -17.33
N ASP A 268 22.76 -6.06 -17.67
CA ASP A 268 23.72 -7.16 -17.45
C ASP A 268 25.11 -6.83 -18.04
N GLU A 269 25.14 -6.23 -19.23
CA GLU A 269 26.37 -5.87 -19.94
C GLU A 269 27.23 -4.85 -19.20
N SER A 270 26.69 -4.16 -18.19
CA SER A 270 27.47 -3.30 -17.29
C SER A 270 28.36 -4.09 -16.33
N GLY A 271 28.10 -5.39 -16.14
CA GLY A 271 28.75 -6.26 -15.16
C GLY A 271 28.08 -6.25 -13.78
N ILE A 272 26.90 -5.64 -13.63
CA ILE A 272 26.22 -5.50 -12.33
C ILE A 272 25.89 -6.85 -11.67
N PHE A 273 25.52 -7.88 -12.43
CA PHE A 273 25.26 -9.21 -11.87
C PHE A 273 26.56 -9.90 -11.41
N PHE A 274 27.67 -9.67 -12.12
CA PHE A 274 28.97 -10.13 -11.67
C PHE A 274 29.39 -9.44 -10.36
N PHE A 275 29.17 -8.13 -10.28
CA PHE A 275 29.37 -7.37 -9.04
C PHE A 275 28.53 -7.94 -7.89
N LEU A 276 27.23 -8.16 -8.08
CA LEU A 276 26.34 -8.69 -7.04
C LEU A 276 26.77 -10.08 -6.57
N LYS A 277 27.12 -10.98 -7.51
CA LYS A 277 27.62 -12.32 -7.19
C LYS A 277 28.92 -12.27 -6.38
N ALA A 278 29.82 -11.35 -6.70
CA ALA A 278 31.12 -11.22 -6.02
C ALA A 278 31.01 -10.49 -4.67
N LEU A 279 30.00 -9.65 -4.47
CA LEU A 279 29.92 -8.71 -3.36
C LEU A 279 30.03 -9.39 -1.97
N PRO A 280 29.29 -10.46 -1.63
CA PRO A 280 29.40 -11.08 -0.31
C PRO A 280 30.77 -11.70 -0.07
N TRP A 281 31.37 -12.33 -1.09
CA TRP A 281 32.72 -12.88 -1.00
C TRP A 281 33.73 -11.80 -0.63
N LYS A 282 33.69 -10.65 -1.31
CA LYS A 282 34.62 -9.55 -1.07
C LYS A 282 34.38 -8.84 0.24
N ILE A 283 33.14 -8.75 0.70
CA ILE A 283 32.84 -8.26 2.05
C ILE A 283 33.42 -9.20 3.10
N PHE A 284 33.28 -10.51 2.92
CA PHE A 284 33.82 -11.50 3.86
C PHE A 284 35.35 -11.63 3.84
N ASP A 285 36.06 -11.13 2.84
CA ASP A 285 37.53 -11.02 2.93
C ASP A 285 37.96 -10.13 4.13
N TRP A 286 37.07 -9.23 4.58
CA TRP A 286 37.33 -8.31 5.70
C TRP A 286 36.76 -8.84 7.02
N GLN A 287 37.64 -9.08 8.01
CA GLN A 287 37.24 -9.61 9.33
C GLN A 287 36.42 -8.61 10.16
N ASN A 288 36.41 -7.33 9.79
CA ASN A 288 35.64 -6.27 10.43
C ASN A 288 34.28 -6.01 9.77
N LEU A 289 33.89 -6.78 8.75
CA LEU A 289 32.57 -6.70 8.10
C LEU A 289 31.77 -7.99 8.25
N ASP A 290 30.45 -7.84 8.37
CA ASP A 290 29.47 -8.93 8.32
C ASP A 290 28.11 -8.43 7.85
N PHE A 291 27.22 -9.30 7.38
CA PHE A 291 25.85 -8.92 7.03
C PHE A 291 24.90 -9.06 8.22
N VAL A 292 23.86 -8.22 8.25
CA VAL A 292 22.87 -8.24 9.33
C VAL A 292 21.45 -8.07 8.79
N LEU A 293 20.49 -8.78 9.39
CA LEU A 293 19.07 -8.50 9.14
C LEU A 293 18.64 -7.23 9.90
N PRO A 294 17.72 -6.43 9.34
CA PRO A 294 17.18 -5.24 10.00
C PRO A 294 16.69 -5.50 11.44
N SER A 295 16.00 -6.60 11.68
CA SER A 295 15.50 -7.00 13.01
C SER A 295 16.60 -7.38 14.01
N GLU A 296 17.75 -7.83 13.52
CA GLU A 296 18.91 -8.18 14.37
C GLU A 296 19.59 -6.90 14.88
N ILE A 297 19.83 -5.93 13.98
CA ILE A 297 20.46 -4.65 14.35
C ILE A 297 19.51 -3.70 15.10
N ALA A 298 18.20 -3.89 14.99
CA ALA A 298 17.20 -3.15 15.77
C ALA A 298 17.33 -3.36 17.29
N LYS A 299 18.08 -4.37 17.73
CA LYS A 299 18.36 -4.66 19.16
C LYS A 299 19.51 -3.83 19.72
N ALA A 300 20.26 -3.13 18.88
CA ALA A 300 21.36 -2.29 19.35
C ALA A 300 20.84 -1.08 20.15
N GLU A 301 21.65 -0.64 21.11
CA GLU A 301 21.40 0.61 21.82
C GLU A 301 21.64 1.80 20.85
N PRO A 302 20.72 2.77 20.83
CA PRO A 302 20.82 3.91 19.93
C PRO A 302 21.92 4.85 20.45
N VAL A 303 22.75 5.35 19.55
CA VAL A 303 23.82 6.30 19.90
C VAL A 303 23.31 7.74 20.08
N GLY A 304 22.06 8.00 19.71
CA GLY A 304 21.40 9.29 19.78
C GLY A 304 20.03 9.24 19.11
N GLU A 305 19.44 10.41 18.86
CA GLU A 305 18.12 10.53 18.21
C GLU A 305 18.19 11.18 16.82
N ILE A 306 17.32 10.76 15.91
CA ILE A 306 17.00 11.49 14.68
C ILE A 306 15.72 12.28 14.95
N ASP A 307 15.91 13.55 15.32
CA ASP A 307 14.84 14.50 15.61
C ASP A 307 14.48 15.32 14.36
N VAL A 308 13.28 15.06 13.82
CA VAL A 308 12.78 15.68 12.60
C VAL A 308 11.35 16.14 12.80
N HIS A 309 11.16 17.45 12.82
CA HIS A 309 9.84 18.08 12.82
C HIS A 309 9.12 17.89 11.48
N GLU A 310 7.79 17.88 11.47
CA GLU A 310 6.95 17.68 10.27
C GLU A 310 7.29 18.64 9.11
N ASN A 311 7.63 19.90 9.41
CA ASN A 311 8.03 20.91 8.43
C ASN A 311 9.41 20.65 7.79
N ASN A 312 10.18 19.68 8.28
CA ASN A 312 11.49 19.28 7.75
C ASN A 312 11.50 17.79 7.34
N THR A 313 10.33 17.27 6.97
CA THR A 313 10.16 15.87 6.59
C THR A 313 11.21 15.45 5.55
N ILE A 314 11.88 14.34 5.83
CA ILE A 314 12.90 13.75 4.97
C ILE A 314 12.24 12.87 3.93
N SER A 315 12.82 12.76 2.74
CA SER A 315 12.64 11.64 1.81
C SER A 315 14.00 11.26 1.21
N TRP A 316 14.06 10.14 0.49
CA TRP A 316 15.26 9.76 -0.26
C TRP A 316 15.34 10.34 -1.69
N ALA A 317 14.30 11.05 -2.15
CA ALA A 317 14.23 11.54 -3.52
C ALA A 317 14.87 12.91 -3.70
N ASP A 318 15.37 13.13 -4.92
CA ASP A 318 15.96 14.37 -5.44
C ASP A 318 17.06 14.97 -4.57
N MET A 319 17.75 15.99 -5.07
CA MET A 319 18.85 16.60 -4.33
C MET A 319 18.43 17.19 -2.97
N GLU A 320 17.19 17.66 -2.85
CA GLU A 320 16.67 18.27 -1.62
C GLU A 320 16.41 17.24 -0.49
N ARG A 321 16.19 15.96 -0.83
CA ARG A 321 15.88 14.88 0.14
C ARG A 321 14.72 15.26 1.06
N ASP A 322 13.65 15.78 0.47
CA ASP A 322 12.42 16.23 1.11
C ASP A 322 11.18 15.80 0.29
N THR A 323 9.99 16.27 0.64
CA THR A 323 8.75 15.88 -0.06
C THR A 323 8.48 16.64 -1.36
N SER A 324 9.38 17.52 -1.82
CA SER A 324 9.15 18.38 -2.99
C SER A 324 9.03 17.61 -4.31
N ALA A 325 9.55 16.38 -4.38
CA ALA A 325 9.36 15.49 -5.54
C ALA A 325 7.86 15.17 -5.79
N TRP A 326 7.03 15.18 -4.75
CA TRP A 326 5.60 14.88 -4.82
C TRP A 326 4.68 16.02 -4.42
N LEU A 327 5.19 17.06 -3.76
CA LEU A 327 4.44 18.21 -3.24
C LEU A 327 5.10 19.56 -3.61
N GLY A 328 5.86 19.60 -4.70
CA GLY A 328 6.64 20.76 -5.13
C GLY A 328 5.83 21.81 -5.89
N ASN A 329 4.74 21.43 -6.56
CA ASN A 329 3.91 22.33 -7.36
C ASN A 329 2.41 22.30 -7.02
N SER A 330 1.62 23.17 -7.65
CA SER A 330 0.20 23.34 -7.37
C SER A 330 -0.67 22.15 -7.80
N MET A 331 -0.33 21.46 -8.90
CA MET A 331 -1.05 20.28 -9.37
C MET A 331 -0.94 19.15 -8.35
N GLN A 332 0.30 18.89 -7.94
CA GLN A 332 0.64 17.91 -6.90
C GLN A 332 -0.09 18.18 -5.58
N LYS A 333 0.00 19.42 -5.07
CA LYS A 333 -0.68 19.80 -3.81
C LYS A 333 -2.19 19.68 -3.92
N MET A 334 -2.79 20.12 -5.03
CA MET A 334 -4.23 19.99 -5.26
C MET A 334 -4.67 18.52 -5.25
N THR A 335 -3.97 17.66 -5.99
CA THR A 335 -4.30 16.23 -6.04
C THR A 335 -4.16 15.58 -4.67
N PHE A 336 -3.08 15.87 -3.94
CA PHE A 336 -2.86 15.34 -2.58
C PHE A 336 -3.95 15.78 -1.60
N GLU A 337 -4.30 17.07 -1.58
CA GLU A 337 -5.37 17.58 -0.72
C GLU A 337 -6.74 17.00 -1.07
N GLU A 338 -7.03 16.77 -2.35
CA GLU A 338 -8.30 16.18 -2.77
C GLU A 338 -8.39 14.70 -2.37
N LEU A 339 -7.28 13.94 -2.46
CA LEU A 339 -7.21 12.58 -1.95
C LEU A 339 -7.51 12.52 -0.44
N GLU A 340 -6.93 13.44 0.33
CA GLU A 340 -7.16 13.54 1.79
C GLU A 340 -8.62 13.92 2.10
N LYS A 341 -9.18 14.92 1.41
CA LYS A 341 -10.58 15.37 1.63
C LYS A 341 -11.60 14.28 1.33
N LEU A 342 -11.32 13.40 0.37
CA LEU A 342 -12.24 12.31 -0.01
C LEU A 342 -12.27 11.15 1.00
N GLU A 343 -11.29 11.03 1.90
CA GLU A 343 -11.21 9.91 2.87
C GLU A 343 -12.55 9.72 3.60
N THR A 344 -13.07 10.79 4.21
CA THR A 344 -14.31 10.75 4.99
C THR A 344 -15.50 10.29 4.14
N LEU A 345 -15.63 10.83 2.92
CA LEU A 345 -16.77 10.55 2.05
C LEU A 345 -16.74 9.09 1.56
N VAL A 346 -15.56 8.61 1.13
CA VAL A 346 -15.38 7.24 0.64
C VAL A 346 -15.64 6.22 1.76
N LYS A 347 -15.16 6.50 2.99
CA LYS A 347 -15.39 5.62 4.15
C LYS A 347 -16.85 5.61 4.61
N GLN A 348 -17.56 6.75 4.56
CA GLN A 348 -18.98 6.84 4.92
C GLN A 348 -19.91 6.11 3.94
N ASN A 349 -19.53 6.03 2.67
CA ASN A 349 -20.34 5.45 1.60
C ASN A 349 -20.17 3.91 1.49
N GLY A 350 -20.05 3.22 2.62
CA GLY A 350 -19.93 1.75 2.62
C GLY A 350 -18.67 1.19 1.94
N GLN A 351 -17.66 2.04 1.67
CA GLN A 351 -16.36 1.65 1.09
C GLN A 351 -16.41 1.07 -0.33
N GLN A 352 -17.52 1.23 -1.06
CA GLN A 352 -17.67 0.69 -2.42
C GLN A 352 -16.54 1.12 -3.37
N HIS A 353 -16.13 2.39 -3.29
CA HIS A 353 -15.10 2.99 -4.16
C HIS A 353 -13.69 3.02 -3.53
N ILE A 354 -13.51 2.36 -2.38
CA ILE A 354 -12.28 2.50 -1.57
C ILE A 354 -11.04 1.99 -2.30
N ARG A 355 -11.17 0.91 -3.08
CA ARG A 355 -10.06 0.31 -3.81
C ARG A 355 -9.50 1.29 -4.85
N MET A 356 -10.37 1.92 -5.63
CA MET A 356 -9.97 2.87 -6.66
C MET A 356 -9.37 4.14 -6.03
N TRP A 357 -9.98 4.64 -4.95
CA TRP A 357 -9.44 5.79 -4.20
C TRP A 357 -8.03 5.49 -3.68
N ARG A 358 -7.80 4.31 -3.12
CA ARG A 358 -6.47 3.85 -2.67
C ARG A 358 -5.45 3.71 -3.81
N LEU A 359 -5.86 3.26 -5.00
CA LEU A 359 -4.97 3.23 -6.17
C LEU A 359 -4.59 4.63 -6.67
N LEU A 360 -5.45 5.63 -6.47
CA LEU A 360 -5.09 7.00 -6.82
C LEU A 360 -4.11 7.64 -5.82
N GLN A 361 -3.80 6.98 -4.71
CA GLN A 361 -2.84 7.47 -3.71
C GLN A 361 -1.39 7.01 -3.95
N GLN A 362 -1.12 6.18 -4.96
CA GLN A 362 0.24 5.73 -5.28
C GLN A 362 1.16 6.94 -5.48
N SER A 363 2.32 6.95 -4.82
CA SER A 363 3.27 8.09 -4.85
C SER A 363 3.66 8.45 -6.28
N ASP A 364 3.79 7.44 -7.15
CA ASP A 364 4.13 7.55 -8.57
C ASP A 364 3.23 8.54 -9.32
N LEU A 365 1.93 8.58 -9.00
CA LEU A 365 0.99 9.46 -9.70
C LEU A 365 1.31 10.93 -9.45
N LEU A 366 1.68 11.29 -8.21
CA LEU A 366 2.16 12.62 -7.87
C LEU A 366 3.57 12.86 -8.43
N TYR A 367 4.41 11.83 -8.45
CA TYR A 367 5.77 11.89 -9.00
C TYR A 367 5.76 12.25 -10.50
N TYR A 368 4.80 11.71 -11.27
CA TYR A 368 4.62 12.02 -12.70
C TYR A 368 4.17 13.47 -12.95
N MET A 369 3.64 14.16 -11.94
CA MET A 369 3.22 15.57 -12.03
C MET A 369 4.36 16.55 -11.70
N CYS A 370 5.58 16.07 -11.42
CA CYS A 370 6.69 16.93 -11.07
C CYS A 370 7.13 17.81 -12.24
N THR A 371 7.49 19.06 -11.93
CA THR A 371 7.92 20.09 -12.90
C THR A 371 9.37 20.52 -12.68
N LYS A 372 10.16 19.75 -11.92
CA LYS A 372 11.60 20.00 -11.74
C LYS A 372 12.34 19.83 -13.07
N TRP A 373 13.51 20.46 -13.15
CA TRP A 373 14.35 20.52 -14.35
C TRP A 373 15.67 19.74 -14.11
N TRP A 374 16.56 19.70 -15.11
CA TRP A 374 17.89 19.06 -15.01
C TRP A 374 17.82 17.56 -14.69
N ASN A 375 18.82 17.03 -13.98
CA ASN A 375 18.95 15.61 -13.70
C ASN A 375 17.71 15.05 -12.99
N ASP A 376 17.19 15.76 -11.99
CA ASP A 376 15.98 15.33 -11.27
C ASP A 376 14.79 15.27 -12.25
N GLY A 377 14.60 16.32 -13.05
CA GLY A 377 13.57 16.36 -14.09
C GLY A 377 13.68 15.23 -15.13
N ASP A 378 14.89 14.79 -15.48
CA ASP A 378 15.10 13.68 -16.43
C ASP A 378 14.74 12.33 -15.81
N VAL A 379 14.99 12.13 -14.52
CA VAL A 379 14.54 10.93 -13.78
C VAL A 379 13.00 10.88 -13.74
N HIS A 380 12.34 12.00 -13.41
CA HIS A 380 10.87 12.07 -13.43
C HIS A 380 10.28 11.71 -14.81
N LYS A 381 10.88 12.21 -15.89
CA LYS A 381 10.45 11.90 -17.26
C LYS A 381 10.68 10.42 -17.63
N TYR A 382 11.79 9.84 -17.20
CA TYR A 382 12.14 8.45 -17.50
C TYR A 382 11.07 7.46 -16.99
N PHE A 383 10.50 7.73 -15.80
CA PHE A 383 9.50 6.85 -15.19
C PHE A 383 8.05 7.15 -15.58
N SER A 384 7.78 8.35 -16.10
CA SER A 384 6.42 8.77 -16.42
C SER A 384 5.88 8.08 -17.69
N PRO A 385 4.65 7.52 -17.67
CA PRO A 385 3.99 7.05 -18.88
C PRO A 385 3.38 8.20 -19.71
N PHE A 386 3.51 9.44 -19.25
CA PHE A 386 2.89 10.62 -19.85
C PHE A 386 3.93 11.51 -20.55
N SER A 387 3.51 12.17 -21.63
CA SER A 387 4.36 13.12 -22.36
C SER A 387 4.64 14.40 -21.57
N THR A 388 3.70 14.83 -20.72
CA THR A 388 3.85 16.01 -19.87
C THR A 388 3.33 15.78 -18.44
N PRO A 389 3.84 16.53 -17.44
CA PRO A 389 3.28 16.55 -16.10
C PRO A 389 1.80 16.95 -16.04
N HIS A 390 1.34 17.77 -16.99
CA HIS A 390 -0.06 18.18 -17.10
C HIS A 390 -0.96 17.01 -17.52
N ASP A 391 -0.50 16.14 -18.42
CA ASP A 391 -1.25 14.94 -18.80
C ASP A 391 -1.39 13.98 -17.60
N ALA A 392 -0.33 13.81 -16.81
CA ALA A 392 -0.40 13.02 -15.58
C ALA A 392 -1.45 13.58 -14.61
N PHE A 393 -1.46 14.89 -14.43
CA PHE A 393 -2.44 15.58 -13.60
C PHE A 393 -3.87 15.39 -14.12
N ILE A 394 -4.14 15.68 -15.40
CA ILE A 394 -5.48 15.58 -16.01
C ILE A 394 -6.04 14.15 -15.90
N ASN A 395 -5.21 13.14 -16.17
CA ASN A 395 -5.66 11.74 -16.12
C ASN A 395 -5.94 11.28 -14.68
N THR A 396 -5.09 11.68 -13.72
CA THR A 396 -5.29 11.34 -12.31
C THR A 396 -6.50 12.05 -11.72
N ILE A 397 -6.67 13.34 -11.97
CA ILE A 397 -7.79 14.12 -11.43
C ILE A 397 -9.13 13.69 -12.05
N SER A 398 -9.13 13.17 -13.28
CA SER A 398 -10.33 12.59 -13.90
C SER A 398 -10.84 11.38 -13.11
N GLY A 399 -9.94 10.46 -12.73
CA GLY A 399 -10.31 9.32 -11.88
C GLY A 399 -10.79 9.75 -10.49
N LEU A 400 -10.14 10.76 -9.91
CA LEU A 400 -10.51 11.28 -8.59
C LEU A 400 -11.88 11.97 -8.60
N SER A 401 -12.16 12.73 -9.66
CA SER A 401 -13.43 13.42 -9.87
C SER A 401 -14.58 12.44 -10.08
N GLU A 402 -14.33 11.33 -10.79
CA GLU A 402 -15.31 10.26 -10.96
C GLU A 402 -15.71 9.63 -9.63
N ILE A 403 -14.73 9.27 -8.79
CA ILE A 403 -14.99 8.72 -7.45
C ILE A 403 -15.80 9.72 -6.63
N LYS A 404 -15.39 11.00 -6.62
CA LYS A 404 -16.10 12.05 -5.89
C LYS A 404 -17.55 12.16 -6.33
N LEU A 405 -17.80 12.18 -7.64
CA LEU A 405 -19.15 12.28 -8.20
C LEU A 405 -20.03 11.12 -7.75
N ARG A 406 -19.53 9.87 -7.88
CA ARG A 406 -20.27 8.66 -7.48
C ARG A 406 -20.58 8.65 -5.99
N VAL A 407 -19.56 8.88 -5.16
CA VAL A 407 -19.71 8.89 -3.70
C VAL A 407 -20.71 9.95 -3.25
N VAL A 408 -20.64 11.17 -3.78
CA VAL A 408 -21.59 12.24 -3.43
C VAL A 408 -23.01 11.87 -3.85
N LYS A 409 -23.19 11.33 -5.05
CA LYS A 409 -24.50 10.90 -5.55
C LYS A 409 -25.09 9.78 -4.69
N GLU A 410 -24.29 8.76 -4.36
CA GLU A 410 -24.70 7.62 -3.55
C GLU A 410 -25.05 8.04 -2.12
N LEU A 411 -24.22 8.89 -1.48
CA LEU A 411 -24.54 9.46 -0.17
C LEU A 411 -25.81 10.30 -0.18
N ALA A 412 -26.05 11.10 -1.24
CA ALA A 412 -27.29 11.84 -1.38
C ALA A 412 -28.51 10.91 -1.47
N VAL A 413 -28.42 9.84 -2.26
CA VAL A 413 -29.47 8.81 -2.36
C VAL A 413 -29.68 8.09 -1.02
N MET A 414 -28.61 7.74 -0.30
CA MET A 414 -28.70 7.12 1.02
C MET A 414 -29.37 8.05 2.03
N ASN A 415 -29.05 9.34 2.03
CA ASN A 415 -29.66 10.32 2.92
C ASN A 415 -31.15 10.52 2.61
N LEU A 416 -31.51 10.63 1.33
CA LEU A 416 -32.93 10.71 0.91
C LEU A 416 -33.73 9.46 1.32
N LYS A 417 -33.13 8.27 1.21
CA LYS A 417 -33.76 7.03 1.69
C LYS A 417 -33.97 7.05 3.21
N LYS A 418 -32.95 7.45 3.98
CA LYS A 418 -33.04 7.58 5.45
C LYS A 418 -34.09 8.61 5.88
N GLU A 419 -34.17 9.74 5.18
CA GLU A 419 -35.19 10.76 5.44
C GLU A 419 -36.60 10.23 5.16
N LYS A 420 -36.78 9.51 4.05
CA LYS A 420 -38.05 8.88 3.71
C LYS A 420 -38.45 7.80 4.71
N GLU A 421 -37.53 6.90 5.08
CA GLU A 421 -37.76 5.88 6.11
C GLU A 421 -38.11 6.51 7.46
N GLY A 422 -37.42 7.59 7.85
CA GLY A 422 -37.73 8.34 9.07
C GLY A 422 -39.09 9.03 9.02
N GLN A 423 -39.51 9.51 7.85
CA GLN A 423 -40.83 10.10 7.63
C GLN A 423 -41.94 9.02 7.67
N ASP A 424 -41.73 7.90 6.98
CA ASP A 424 -42.65 6.75 6.97
C ASP A 424 -42.85 6.21 8.40
N LEU A 425 -41.77 6.15 9.21
CA LEU A 425 -41.84 5.76 10.62
C LEU A 425 -42.66 6.75 11.47
N LYS A 426 -42.49 8.05 11.25
CA LYS A 426 -43.29 9.10 11.93
C LYS A 426 -44.76 8.99 11.57
N ASP A 427 -45.07 8.75 10.31
CA ASP A 427 -46.45 8.61 9.83
C ASP A 427 -47.11 7.34 10.39
N LEU A 428 -46.36 6.24 10.49
CA LEU A 428 -46.80 5.03 11.19
C LEU A 428 -47.08 5.28 12.67
N MET A 429 -46.18 5.96 13.39
CA MET A 429 -46.37 6.30 14.81
C MET A 429 -47.61 7.17 15.02
N LYS A 430 -47.82 8.17 14.18
CA LYS A 430 -48.99 9.04 14.23
C LYS A 430 -50.30 8.27 13.98
N GLY A 431 -50.27 7.30 13.07
CA GLY A 431 -51.39 6.38 12.83
C GLY A 431 -51.69 5.48 14.03
N LEU A 432 -50.66 5.00 14.73
CA LEU A 432 -50.80 4.21 15.95
C LEU A 432 -51.38 5.04 17.10
N GLU A 433 -50.92 6.28 17.30
CA GLU A 433 -51.44 7.21 18.31
C GLU A 433 -52.93 7.54 18.07
N ALA A 434 -53.32 7.83 16.82
CA ALA A 434 -54.71 8.08 16.46
C ALA A 434 -55.62 6.85 16.72
N LYS A 435 -55.13 5.64 16.44
CA LYS A 435 -55.82 4.40 16.79
C LYS A 435 -55.94 4.24 18.31
N LEU A 436 -54.89 4.56 19.07
CA LEU A 436 -54.87 4.48 20.53
C LEU A 436 -55.90 5.43 21.15
N GLU A 437 -55.98 6.69 20.68
CA GLU A 437 -56.99 7.65 21.11
C GLU A 437 -58.41 7.19 20.78
N THR A 438 -58.60 6.59 19.62
CA THR A 438 -59.90 6.04 19.20
C THR A 438 -60.33 4.93 20.15
N ILE A 439 -59.43 3.97 20.44
CA ILE A 439 -59.68 2.87 21.40
C ILE A 439 -60.01 3.42 22.80
N GLN A 440 -59.30 4.45 23.27
CA GLN A 440 -59.56 5.08 24.56
C GLN A 440 -60.91 5.84 24.60
N LYS A 441 -61.33 6.48 23.51
CA LYS A 441 -62.65 7.11 23.38
C LYS A 441 -63.77 6.05 23.37
N THR A 442 -63.60 4.95 22.66
CA THR A 442 -64.55 3.83 22.64
C THR A 442 -64.65 3.14 24.00
N ALA A 443 -63.54 3.02 24.74
CA ALA A 443 -63.51 2.51 26.11
C ALA A 443 -64.20 3.44 27.12
N LYS A 444 -64.12 4.77 26.92
CA LYS A 444 -64.86 5.77 27.74
C LYS A 444 -66.36 5.79 27.43
N GLN A 445 -66.77 5.53 26.19
CA GLN A 445 -68.19 5.42 25.81
C GLN A 445 -68.85 4.12 26.30
N ARG A 446 -68.09 3.03 26.51
CA ARG A 446 -68.59 1.77 27.07
C ARG A 446 -68.83 1.77 28.59
N LYS A 447 -68.62 2.89 29.31
CA LYS A 447 -68.89 3.01 30.76
C LYS A 447 -70.37 3.29 31.15
N LYS A 448 -71.35 2.92 30.31
CA LYS A 448 -72.78 2.89 30.68
C LYS A 448 -73.49 1.63 30.16
N LYS A 449 -73.35 0.55 30.93
CA LYS A 449 -74.31 -0.52 31.26
C LYS A 449 -73.55 -1.83 31.49
N PRO A 450 -73.74 -2.51 32.63
CA PRO A 450 -73.34 -3.90 32.77
C PRO A 450 -74.48 -4.78 32.22
N GLU A 451 -74.19 -5.62 31.24
CA GLU A 451 -74.93 -6.86 31.02
C GLU A 451 -73.92 -8.00 31.07
N GLU A 452 -74.15 -8.90 32.03
CA GLU A 452 -73.46 -10.18 32.14
C GLU A 452 -73.80 -11.04 30.92
N VAL A 453 -72.79 -11.55 30.23
CA VAL A 453 -72.94 -12.76 29.42
C VAL A 453 -71.74 -13.67 29.67
N ASN A 454 -72.08 -14.90 30.02
CA ASN A 454 -71.21 -16.00 30.37
C ASN A 454 -70.25 -16.42 29.26
N VAL A 455 -69.11 -16.93 29.74
CA VAL A 455 -67.92 -17.40 29.05
C VAL A 455 -68.20 -18.61 28.15
N VAL A 456 -67.61 -18.63 26.95
CA VAL A 456 -67.14 -19.87 26.32
C VAL A 456 -65.67 -19.68 25.94
N VAL A 457 -64.84 -20.52 26.54
CA VAL A 457 -63.39 -20.62 26.35
C VAL A 457 -63.11 -21.18 24.96
N LYS A 458 -62.24 -20.50 24.20
CA LYS A 458 -61.39 -21.15 23.21
C LYS A 458 -59.95 -20.74 23.48
N GLU A 459 -59.18 -21.69 23.98
CA GLU A 459 -57.73 -21.67 23.97
C GLU A 459 -57.25 -21.75 22.51
N GLU A 460 -56.35 -20.86 22.12
CA GLU A 460 -55.35 -21.19 21.10
C GLU A 460 -53.96 -20.78 21.60
N LYS A 461 -53.05 -21.74 21.41
CA LYS A 461 -51.67 -21.81 21.90
C LYS A 461 -50.69 -20.94 21.09
N PRO A 462 -49.47 -20.73 21.59
CA PRO A 462 -48.48 -19.84 21.00
C PRO A 462 -47.56 -20.50 19.95
N MET A 463 -47.07 -19.63 19.03
CA MET A 463 -45.85 -19.72 18.17
C MET A 463 -45.79 -20.78 17.06
N THR A 464 -45.24 -20.47 15.87
CA THR A 464 -43.79 -20.39 15.62
C THR A 464 -43.41 -19.77 14.25
N PRO A 465 -42.12 -19.41 14.02
CA PRO A 465 -41.57 -18.64 12.88
C PRO A 465 -41.75 -19.16 11.44
N ILE A 466 -42.59 -20.18 11.19
CA ILE A 466 -42.83 -20.72 9.84
C ILE A 466 -44.03 -20.04 9.16
N ASP A 467 -44.97 -19.46 9.92
CA ASP A 467 -46.16 -18.79 9.36
C ASP A 467 -45.87 -17.40 8.77
N PHE A 468 -44.66 -16.86 8.98
CA PHE A 468 -44.18 -15.62 8.34
C PHE A 468 -43.59 -15.86 6.94
N VAL A 469 -43.27 -17.12 6.59
CA VAL A 469 -42.60 -17.47 5.32
C VAL A 469 -43.59 -17.89 4.22
N LEU A 470 -44.86 -18.13 4.54
CA LEU A 470 -45.85 -18.69 3.61
C LEU A 470 -47.03 -17.76 3.27
N SER A 471 -46.99 -16.49 3.65
CA SER A 471 -48.06 -15.54 3.32
C SER A 471 -47.53 -14.25 2.71
N GLU A 472 -47.04 -14.31 1.48
CA GLU A 472 -47.28 -13.25 0.49
C GLU A 472 -47.04 -13.81 -0.92
N GLU A 473 -48.15 -14.11 -1.60
CA GLU A 473 -48.20 -14.33 -3.03
C GLU A 473 -47.85 -13.02 -3.75
N VAL A 474 -46.82 -13.03 -4.59
CA VAL A 474 -46.56 -11.95 -5.54
C VAL A 474 -46.80 -12.47 -6.95
N ASP A 475 -47.89 -12.00 -7.53
CA ASP A 475 -48.26 -12.11 -8.94
C ASP A 475 -47.37 -11.16 -9.77
N TYR A 476 -46.70 -11.69 -10.80
CA TYR A 476 -45.86 -10.92 -11.72
C TYR A 476 -46.63 -10.68 -13.04
N PRO A 477 -47.04 -9.44 -13.36
CA PRO A 477 -47.62 -9.15 -14.66
C PRO A 477 -46.52 -9.02 -15.73
N ASN A 478 -46.73 -9.73 -16.85
CA ASN A 478 -46.00 -9.66 -18.14
C ASN A 478 -44.67 -10.44 -18.28
N THR A 479 -44.69 -11.77 -18.11
CA THR A 479 -43.74 -12.63 -18.82
C THR A 479 -44.41 -13.93 -19.25
N TYR A 480 -44.92 -13.97 -20.49
CA TYR A 480 -45.35 -15.22 -21.12
C TYR A 480 -44.11 -15.99 -21.59
N ILE A 481 -43.74 -17.04 -20.86
CA ILE A 481 -42.72 -18.00 -21.31
C ILE A 481 -43.45 -19.07 -22.14
N ASN A 482 -43.26 -19.02 -23.47
CA ASN A 482 -43.79 -20.03 -24.38
C ASN A 482 -43.07 -21.37 -24.15
N VAL A 483 -43.83 -22.42 -23.87
CA VAL A 483 -43.37 -23.80 -23.64
C VAL A 483 -42.59 -24.35 -24.85
N GLU A 484 -42.84 -23.87 -26.06
CA GLU A 484 -42.07 -24.25 -27.27
C GLU A 484 -40.61 -23.78 -27.23
N ASN A 485 -40.31 -22.62 -26.60
CA ASN A 485 -38.94 -22.12 -26.48
C ASN A 485 -38.10 -22.93 -25.48
N LEU A 486 -38.74 -23.46 -24.43
CA LEU A 486 -38.05 -24.34 -23.46
C LEU A 486 -37.70 -25.71 -24.06
N MET A 487 -38.52 -26.23 -24.96
CA MET A 487 -38.22 -27.47 -25.68
C MET A 487 -37.08 -27.29 -26.70
N GLN A 488 -37.02 -26.15 -27.39
CA GLN A 488 -35.89 -25.84 -28.30
C GLN A 488 -34.55 -25.70 -27.56
N ILE A 489 -34.54 -25.11 -26.37
CA ILE A 489 -33.32 -24.99 -25.55
C ILE A 489 -32.85 -26.35 -25.02
N SER A 490 -33.78 -27.23 -24.62
CA SER A 490 -33.47 -28.62 -24.22
C SER A 490 -32.84 -29.43 -25.36
N ASP A 491 -33.32 -29.28 -26.59
CA ASP A 491 -32.83 -30.05 -27.74
C ASP A 491 -31.49 -29.52 -28.29
N GLU A 492 -31.23 -28.22 -28.16
CA GLU A 492 -29.94 -27.59 -28.48
C GLU A 492 -28.84 -28.04 -27.49
N ILE A 493 -29.17 -28.18 -26.20
CA ILE A 493 -28.26 -28.69 -25.16
C ILE A 493 -27.95 -30.17 -25.39
N LYS A 494 -28.94 -30.99 -25.76
CA LYS A 494 -28.73 -32.42 -26.09
C LYS A 494 -27.87 -32.63 -27.34
N ARG A 495 -27.84 -31.68 -28.29
CA ARG A 495 -26.96 -31.72 -29.47
C ARG A 495 -25.52 -31.31 -29.19
N ARG A 496 -25.25 -30.54 -28.13
CA ARG A 496 -23.89 -30.08 -27.78
C ARG A 496 -23.14 -31.00 -26.81
N VAL A 497 -23.84 -32.00 -26.24
CA VAL A 497 -23.28 -32.99 -25.29
C VAL A 497 -23.07 -34.37 -25.98
N LYS A 498 -23.29 -34.45 -27.29
CA LYS A 498 -22.94 -35.58 -28.16
C LYS A 498 -21.88 -35.12 -29.16
#